data_AF-A0A3A2ZJ54-F1
#
_entry.id   AF-A0A3A2ZJ54-F1
#
_cell.length_a   1.000
_cell.length_b   1.000
_cell.length_c   1.000
_cell.angle_alpha   90.00
_cell.angle_beta   90.00
_cell.angle_gamma   90.00
#
_symmetry.space_group_name_H-M   'P 1'
#
loop_
_entity.id
_entity.type
_entity.pdbx_description
1 polymer ?
#
loop_
_entity_poly.entity_id
_entity_poly.type
_entity_poly.pdbx_seq_one_letter_code
_entity_poly.pdbx_strand_id
1 'polypeptide(L)'
;MAAEVFSAGATPILVTPLSRRNYAASGAKPEIVEDLQDWRDATIHAAMNVQSDYIDLNKESIEYLNSIGPDNAYTYNLKTDDYTHLNIEGSEVFGGMVAMLILEDFPSLKRSVRVDSQLRKAIDNGQYYWP
;
A
#
# COMPACT_ATOMS: atom_id res chain seq x y z
N MET A 1 -11.56 10.60 -15.43
CA MET A 1 -11.25 9.36 -14.71
C MET A 1 -12.33 8.97 -13.70
N ALA A 2 -12.33 9.42 -12.43
CA ALA A 2 -13.32 8.92 -11.45
C ALA A 2 -14.80 9.29 -11.77
N ALA A 3 -15.06 10.53 -12.19
CA ALA A 3 -16.39 10.95 -12.63
C ALA A 3 -16.91 10.17 -13.86
N GLU A 4 -16.01 9.73 -14.74
CA GLU A 4 -16.35 8.91 -15.90
C GLU A 4 -16.67 7.47 -15.47
N VAL A 5 -15.98 6.94 -14.45
CA VAL A 5 -16.29 5.62 -13.85
C VAL A 5 -17.69 5.62 -13.26
N PHE A 6 -18.07 6.68 -12.52
CA PHE A 6 -19.45 6.86 -12.06
C PHE A 6 -20.44 6.92 -13.23
N SER A 7 -20.13 7.69 -14.28
CA SER A 7 -20.97 7.82 -15.47
C SER A 7 -21.15 6.49 -16.22
N ALA A 8 -20.17 5.58 -16.11
CA ALA A 8 -20.22 4.23 -16.64
C ALA A 8 -20.94 3.23 -15.70
N GLY A 9 -21.44 3.67 -14.55
CA GLY A 9 -22.19 2.84 -13.60
C GLY A 9 -21.33 2.04 -12.61
N ALA A 10 -20.04 2.34 -12.49
CA ALA A 10 -19.14 1.71 -11.55
C ALA A 10 -18.86 2.62 -10.34
N THR A 11 -18.39 2.01 -9.25
CA THR A 11 -17.94 2.72 -8.04
C THR A 11 -16.42 2.80 -8.04
N PRO A 12 -15.80 3.97 -8.26
CA PRO A 12 -14.36 4.14 -8.13
C PRO A 12 -13.92 4.03 -6.66
N ILE A 13 -12.74 3.46 -6.46
CA ILE A 13 -11.99 3.53 -5.20
C ILE A 13 -10.60 4.04 -5.58
N LEU A 14 -10.19 5.18 -5.03
CA LEU A 14 -8.84 5.70 -5.26
C LEU A 14 -7.85 5.06 -4.29
N VAL A 15 -6.64 4.80 -4.75
CA VAL A 15 -5.59 4.16 -3.94
C VAL A 15 -4.43 5.13 -3.83
N THR A 16 -4.05 5.51 -2.60
CA THR A 16 -2.86 6.36 -2.39
C THR A 16 -1.60 5.61 -2.85
N PRO A 17 -0.55 6.30 -3.32
CA PRO A 17 0.62 5.62 -3.86
C PRO A 17 1.35 4.81 -2.79
N LEU A 18 1.81 3.61 -3.14
CA LEU A 18 2.71 2.83 -2.30
C LEU A 18 3.95 3.65 -1.93
N SER A 19 4.43 3.55 -0.68
CA SER A 19 5.68 4.20 -0.29
C SER A 19 6.88 3.65 -1.06
N ARG A 20 7.84 4.53 -1.35
CA ARG A 20 9.19 4.10 -1.73
C ARG A 20 9.89 3.47 -0.55
N ARG A 21 10.84 2.60 -0.84
CA ARG A 21 11.70 1.95 0.17
C ARG A 21 12.97 2.77 0.40
N ASN A 22 12.81 4.09 0.55
CA ASN A 22 13.92 4.99 0.91
C ASN A 22 13.91 5.12 2.43
N TYR A 23 15.03 4.82 3.10
CA TYR A 23 15.12 4.95 4.56
C TYR A 23 16.06 6.11 4.95
N ALA A 24 15.62 6.94 5.88
CA ALA A 24 16.47 7.91 6.55
C ALA A 24 17.39 7.19 7.54
N ALA A 25 18.70 7.46 7.45
CA ALA A 25 19.69 6.92 8.38
C ALA A 25 19.78 7.71 9.71
N SER A 26 18.85 8.63 9.97
CA SER A 26 18.86 9.47 11.17
C SER A 26 18.06 8.85 12.30
N GLY A 27 18.72 8.45 13.39
CA GLY A 27 18.07 7.96 14.60
C GLY A 27 18.60 6.60 15.07
N ALA A 28 17.94 6.01 16.07
CA ALA A 28 18.29 4.69 16.60
C ALA A 28 17.85 3.54 15.70
N LYS A 29 16.89 3.77 14.78
CA LYS A 29 16.38 2.82 13.80
C LYS A 29 16.12 3.54 12.47
N PRO A 30 16.40 2.92 11.31
CA PRO A 30 16.04 3.48 10.01
C PRO A 30 14.52 3.57 9.86
N GLU A 31 14.02 4.69 9.34
CA GLU A 31 12.60 4.93 9.07
C GLU A 31 12.40 5.35 7.62
N ILE A 32 11.23 5.02 7.05
CA ILE A 32 10.85 5.40 5.69
C ILE A 32 10.83 6.93 5.53
N VAL A 33 11.40 7.40 4.43
CA VAL A 33 11.28 8.77 3.95
C VAL A 33 9.93 8.92 3.26
N GLU A 34 9.08 9.79 3.79
CA GLU A 34 7.73 10.06 3.26
C GLU A 34 7.75 10.97 2.02
N ASP A 35 8.57 10.63 1.01
CA ASP A 35 8.78 11.45 -0.20
C ASP A 35 7.61 11.44 -1.21
N LEU A 36 6.50 10.79 -0.85
CA LEU A 36 5.24 10.75 -1.60
C LEU A 36 4.05 11.33 -0.81
N GLN A 37 4.28 11.98 0.33
CA GLN A 37 3.21 12.55 1.16
C GLN A 37 2.31 13.51 0.37
N ASP A 38 2.88 14.42 -0.42
CA ASP A 38 2.11 15.34 -1.25
C ASP A 38 1.18 14.61 -2.25
N TRP A 39 1.61 13.46 -2.76
CA TRP A 39 0.81 12.65 -3.70
C TRP A 39 -0.25 11.81 -3.00
N ARG A 40 0.03 11.31 -1.79
CA ARG A 40 -0.97 10.70 -0.90
C ARG A 40 -2.09 11.71 -0.64
N ASP A 41 -1.74 12.90 -0.18
CA ASP A 41 -2.70 13.94 0.18
C ASP A 41 -3.47 14.43 -1.06
N ALA A 42 -2.80 14.59 -2.20
CA ALA A 42 -3.48 14.90 -3.46
C ALA A 42 -4.47 13.82 -3.90
N THR A 43 -4.16 12.55 -3.71
CA THR A 43 -5.06 11.43 -4.05
C THR A 43 -6.31 11.44 -3.16
N ILE A 44 -6.13 11.67 -1.86
CA ILE A 44 -7.23 11.77 -0.90
C ILE A 44 -8.11 12.99 -1.23
N HIS A 45 -7.51 14.15 -1.49
CA HIS A 45 -8.25 15.34 -1.92
C HIS A 45 -9.00 15.11 -3.24
N ALA A 46 -8.40 14.41 -4.20
CA ALA A 46 -9.08 14.05 -5.44
C ALA A 46 -10.29 13.16 -5.20
N ALA A 47 -10.19 12.16 -4.31
CA ALA A 47 -11.30 11.29 -3.93
C ALA A 47 -12.44 12.09 -3.29
N MET A 48 -12.11 12.96 -2.33
CA MET A 48 -13.07 13.85 -1.67
C MET A 48 -13.78 14.79 -2.65
N ASN A 49 -13.04 15.40 -3.58
CA ASN A 49 -13.59 16.36 -4.56
C ASN A 49 -14.65 15.74 -5.48
N VAL A 50 -14.52 14.45 -5.79
CA VAL A 50 -15.48 13.72 -6.64
C VAL A 50 -16.41 12.84 -5.82
N GLN A 51 -16.37 12.93 -4.49
CA GLN A 51 -17.17 12.13 -3.56
C GLN A 51 -17.02 10.62 -3.80
N SER A 52 -15.80 10.19 -4.13
CA SER A 52 -15.40 8.79 -4.23
C SER A 52 -14.75 8.35 -2.92
N ASP A 53 -14.83 7.07 -2.62
CA ASP A 53 -14.04 6.48 -1.55
C ASP A 53 -12.56 6.32 -1.95
N TYR A 54 -11.71 6.11 -0.96
CA TYR A 54 -10.29 5.82 -1.15
C TYR A 54 -9.80 4.81 -0.09
N ILE A 55 -8.67 4.17 -0.38
CA ILE A 55 -7.88 3.39 0.58
C ILE A 55 -6.48 3.97 0.70
N ASP A 56 -5.92 3.96 1.90
CA ASP A 56 -4.64 4.61 2.19
C ASP A 56 -3.47 3.61 2.23
N LEU A 57 -3.11 3.08 1.05
CA LEU A 57 -1.97 2.18 0.90
C LEU A 57 -0.65 2.82 1.33
N ASN A 58 -0.47 4.13 1.12
CA ASN A 58 0.74 4.84 1.51
C ASN A 58 1.01 4.70 3.01
N LYS A 59 0.03 5.07 3.84
CA LYS A 59 0.11 4.95 5.30
C LYS A 59 0.42 3.52 5.75
N GLU A 60 -0.39 2.56 5.30
CA GLU A 60 -0.22 1.16 5.73
C GLU A 60 1.11 0.56 5.27
N SER A 61 1.57 0.94 4.07
CA SER A 61 2.87 0.49 3.57
C SER A 61 4.04 1.07 4.36
N ILE A 62 3.97 2.33 4.81
CA ILE A 62 4.98 2.95 5.67
C ILE A 62 5.07 2.20 6.99
N GLU A 63 3.92 1.94 7.63
CA GLU A 63 3.85 1.20 8.90
C GLU A 63 4.47 -0.20 8.77
N TYR A 64 4.10 -0.93 7.72
CA TYR A 64 4.65 -2.25 7.44
C TYR A 64 6.16 -2.21 7.16
N LEU A 65 6.61 -1.33 6.27
CA LEU A 65 8.02 -1.20 5.90
C LEU A 65 8.90 -0.81 7.08
N ASN A 66 8.40 0.06 7.98
CA ASN A 66 9.09 0.41 9.21
C ASN A 66 9.16 -0.78 10.20
N SER A 67 8.14 -1.64 10.23
CA SER A 67 8.13 -2.82 11.11
C SER A 67 9.16 -3.88 10.71
N ILE A 68 9.40 -4.08 9.41
CA ILE A 68 10.29 -5.13 8.90
C ILE A 68 11.74 -4.66 8.70
N GLY A 69 11.96 -3.35 8.60
CA GLY A 69 13.27 -2.74 8.39
C GLY A 69 13.81 -2.87 6.94
N PRO A 70 14.93 -2.17 6.65
CA PRO A 70 15.43 -2.01 5.28
C PRO A 70 15.88 -3.32 4.64
N ASP A 71 16.57 -4.21 5.36
CA ASP A 71 17.09 -5.46 4.79
C ASP A 71 15.97 -6.34 4.22
N ASN A 72 14.87 -6.48 4.98
CA ASN A 72 13.68 -7.19 4.53
C ASN A 72 12.90 -6.40 3.47
N ALA A 73 12.78 -5.08 3.62
CA ALA A 73 12.08 -4.27 2.62
C ALA A 73 12.75 -4.32 1.24
N TYR A 74 14.08 -4.35 1.19
CA TYR A 74 14.83 -4.37 -0.06
C TYR A 74 14.75 -5.70 -0.81
N THR A 75 14.32 -6.79 -0.15
CA THR A 75 14.03 -8.05 -0.86
C THR A 75 12.84 -7.92 -1.80
N TYR A 76 12.00 -6.89 -1.64
CA TYR A 76 10.87 -6.60 -2.52
C TYR A 76 11.22 -5.71 -3.73
N ASN A 77 12.46 -5.24 -3.83
CA ASN A 77 12.87 -4.40 -4.96
C ASN A 77 12.95 -5.22 -6.26
N LEU A 78 12.56 -4.61 -7.37
CA LEU A 78 12.77 -5.20 -8.70
C LEU A 78 14.26 -5.38 -9.02
N LYS A 79 15.09 -4.43 -8.57
CA LYS A 79 16.55 -4.43 -8.68
C LYS A 79 17.14 -3.85 -7.40
N THR A 80 18.37 -4.21 -7.05
CA THR A 80 18.99 -3.82 -5.77
C THR A 80 18.98 -2.31 -5.50
N ASP A 81 19.14 -1.49 -6.53
CA ASP A 81 19.16 -0.01 -6.49
C ASP A 81 17.82 0.63 -6.89
N ASP A 82 16.75 -0.16 -7.03
CA ASP A 82 15.40 0.30 -7.40
C ASP A 82 14.44 0.27 -6.20
N TYR A 83 14.39 1.37 -5.46
CA TYR A 83 13.51 1.56 -4.31
C TYR A 83 12.07 1.94 -4.69
N THR A 84 11.72 1.95 -5.98
CA THR A 84 10.39 2.31 -6.47
C THR A 84 9.64 1.08 -6.98
N HIS A 85 10.21 0.35 -7.94
CA HIS A 85 9.53 -0.79 -8.57
C HIS A 85 9.66 -2.08 -7.74
N LEU A 86 8.59 -2.87 -7.76
CA LEU A 86 8.49 -4.14 -7.04
C LEU A 86 8.93 -5.31 -7.92
N ASN A 87 9.50 -6.33 -7.29
CA ASN A 87 9.54 -7.68 -7.86
C ASN A 87 8.17 -8.38 -7.70
N ILE A 88 8.13 -9.69 -7.99
CA ILE A 88 6.89 -10.48 -7.93
C ILE A 88 6.42 -10.56 -6.48
N GLU A 89 7.34 -10.84 -5.57
CA GLU A 89 7.13 -11.00 -4.14
C GLU A 89 6.53 -9.74 -3.51
N GLY A 90 7.17 -8.59 -3.76
CA GLY A 90 6.67 -7.30 -3.35
C GLY A 90 5.28 -6.99 -3.93
N SER A 91 5.04 -7.37 -5.18
CA SER A 91 3.73 -7.19 -5.82
C SER A 91 2.64 -8.00 -5.13
N GLU A 92 2.93 -9.21 -4.65
CA GLU A 92 1.98 -10.02 -3.88
C GLU A 92 1.72 -9.42 -2.49
N VAL A 93 2.77 -8.98 -1.80
CA VAL A 93 2.64 -8.36 -0.46
C VAL A 93 1.81 -7.09 -0.52
N PHE A 94 2.15 -6.14 -1.38
CA PHE A 94 1.45 -4.85 -1.45
C PHE A 94 0.10 -4.96 -2.18
N GLY A 95 -0.05 -5.89 -3.12
CA GLY A 95 -1.35 -6.24 -3.69
C GLY A 95 -2.30 -6.86 -2.65
N GLY A 96 -1.76 -7.71 -1.77
CA GLY A 96 -2.51 -8.25 -0.64
C GLY A 96 -2.90 -7.18 0.38
N MET A 97 -2.03 -6.21 0.64
CA MET A 97 -2.34 -5.05 1.49
C MET A 97 -3.49 -4.20 0.92
N VAL A 98 -3.51 -3.95 -0.40
CA VAL A 98 -4.66 -3.32 -1.07
C VAL A 98 -5.93 -4.13 -0.84
N ALA A 99 -5.87 -5.45 -0.99
CA ALA A 99 -7.02 -6.31 -0.76
C ALA A 99 -7.48 -6.32 0.71
N MET A 100 -6.55 -6.23 1.68
CA MET A 100 -6.86 -6.09 3.11
C MET A 100 -7.62 -4.79 3.38
N LEU A 101 -7.11 -3.65 2.90
CA LEU A 101 -7.75 -2.34 3.01
C LEU A 101 -9.15 -2.33 2.40
N ILE A 102 -9.31 -2.92 1.21
CA ILE A 102 -10.63 -3.03 0.57
C ILE A 102 -11.61 -3.83 1.43
N LEU A 103 -11.17 -4.91 2.06
CA LEU A 103 -12.05 -5.75 2.90
C LEU A 103 -12.42 -5.09 4.23
N GLU A 104 -11.57 -4.20 4.73
CA GLU A 104 -11.81 -3.39 5.92
C GLU A 104 -12.84 -2.30 5.64
N ASP A 105 -12.59 -1.47 4.63
CA ASP A 105 -13.43 -0.30 4.32
C ASP A 105 -14.70 -0.66 3.56
N PHE A 106 -14.68 -1.74 2.76
CA PHE A 106 -15.80 -2.19 1.94
C PHE A 106 -16.18 -3.65 2.23
N PRO A 107 -16.78 -3.96 3.41
CA PRO A 107 -17.17 -5.32 3.77
C PRO A 107 -18.11 -6.01 2.78
N SER A 108 -18.85 -5.26 1.96
CA SER A 108 -19.70 -5.80 0.89
C SER A 108 -18.90 -6.55 -0.19
N LEU A 109 -17.61 -6.22 -0.38
CA LEU A 109 -16.72 -6.85 -1.36
C LEU A 109 -16.10 -8.16 -0.85
N LYS A 110 -16.44 -8.61 0.37
CA LYS A 110 -16.01 -9.90 0.95
C LYS A 110 -16.37 -11.13 0.14
N ARG A 111 -17.16 -11.05 -0.93
CA ARG A 111 -17.38 -12.18 -1.85
C ARG A 111 -16.45 -12.18 -3.05
N SER A 112 -15.87 -11.03 -3.39
CA SER A 112 -15.09 -10.80 -4.61
C SER A 112 -13.60 -10.65 -4.34
N VAL A 113 -13.22 -10.25 -3.12
CA VAL A 113 -11.83 -10.02 -2.73
C VAL A 113 -11.38 -11.08 -1.73
N ARG A 114 -10.14 -11.55 -1.88
CA ARG A 114 -9.50 -12.57 -1.03
C ARG A 114 -8.08 -12.11 -0.72
N VAL A 115 -7.61 -12.49 0.46
CA VAL A 115 -6.23 -12.26 0.90
C VAL A 115 -5.69 -13.60 1.37
N ASP A 116 -4.44 -13.91 1.03
CA ASP A 116 -3.77 -15.07 1.62
C ASP A 116 -3.72 -14.93 3.14
N SER A 117 -4.13 -15.98 3.84
CA SER A 117 -4.26 -15.93 5.31
C SER A 117 -2.91 -15.80 6.03
N GLN A 118 -1.83 -16.30 5.43
CA GLN A 118 -0.49 -16.21 6.01
C GLN A 118 0.07 -14.80 5.78
N LEU A 119 -0.11 -14.23 4.60
CA LEU A 119 0.24 -12.85 4.30
C LEU A 119 -0.46 -11.89 5.26
N ARG A 120 -1.78 -12.03 5.42
CA ARG A 120 -2.56 -11.19 6.34
C ARG A 120 -2.02 -11.29 7.76
N LYS A 121 -1.78 -12.51 8.24
CA LYS A 121 -1.22 -12.73 9.57
C LYS A 121 0.17 -12.09 9.72
N ALA A 122 1.02 -12.16 8.71
CA ALA A 122 2.35 -11.55 8.78
C ALA A 122 2.26 -10.03 8.85
N ILE A 123 1.47 -9.40 7.96
CA ILE A 123 1.25 -7.95 7.96
C ILE A 123 0.62 -7.49 9.29
N ASP A 124 -0.44 -8.14 9.77
CA ASP A 124 -1.12 -7.80 11.04
C ASP A 124 -0.16 -7.85 12.25
N ASN A 125 0.91 -8.64 12.19
CA ASN A 125 1.92 -8.75 13.24
C ASN A 125 3.19 -7.91 12.99
N GLY A 126 3.25 -7.12 11.91
CA GLY A 126 4.44 -6.36 11.52
C GLY A 126 5.63 -7.26 11.17
N GLN A 127 5.37 -8.41 10.56
CA GLN A 127 6.36 -9.44 10.24
C GLN A 127 6.63 -9.49 8.73
N TYR A 128 7.90 -9.71 8.38
CA TYR A 128 8.31 -9.98 7.00
C TYR A 128 7.56 -11.18 6.42
N TYR A 129 7.13 -11.07 5.17
CA TYR A 129 6.40 -12.13 4.45
C TYR A 129 7.07 -12.40 3.12
N TRP A 130 8.07 -13.26 3.14
CA TRP A 130 8.53 -14.12 2.06
C TRP A 130 9.70 -14.97 2.61
N PRO A 131 10.11 -16.08 1.97
CA PRO A 131 11.34 -16.79 2.32
C PRO A 131 12.62 -15.98 2.07
#